data_AF-A0A1G2PFA5-F1
#
_entry.id   AF-A0A1G2PFA5-F1
#
_cell.length_a   1.000
_cell.length_b   1.000
_cell.length_c   1.000
_cell.angle_alpha   90.00
_cell.angle_beta   90.00
_cell.angle_gamma   90.00
#
_symmetry.space_group_name_H-M   'P 1'
#
loop_
_entity.id
_entity.type
_entity.pdbx_description
1 polymer ?
#
loop_
_entity_poly.entity_id
_entity_poly.type
_entity_poly.pdbx_seq_one_letter_code
_entity_poly.pdbx_strand_id
1 'polypeptide(L)'
;MKKMNIKNSEVHAYVYIINELVGKKGWLKNQIYTQGECLKISEIKTFLGQTKPENIVEINEKVFYVIEAKNERNKIDQALKEAREDYADKINKSNRIKVLFITGIAGNFEEGYIAKSQYFKNGKWEDIKENDENITSFLSKQQIENILEKNDANLKDVEITEEEFLETAENINEILHENSINKDYRARFISALLLAMSDKSEIDLVQTCDVLIDNINSRVKSILKKHEKLSFSNYIKIDEPTSSDNHIKVKEAIKKTYQELLNLNIRSAMNSGKDVLGKFYEVFLKYGNGAKDIGIVLTPRHITRFASEVLDINARDLVFDPTCGTGGFLVSAFDEVRKKTENDQNAFENFRLNGMYGVEEQDAIISLAIVNMIFRGDGKNNMIEGNCFKKWLNAQTDGKVYRAEYLAEDLEKRIPPITKVMMNPPFALKKGSEKEYKFIEHALKQMSDGGVLFAVLPISVLIEKTTKSWRKDILLGGNKLLSVITFPEDLFYPVAVGTVGIFIKKGTPHNFEKDKVYFARCIQDGFVKKKGVRKESKRVKNMLEEIKEELKNFVAGKSSEFESIPEFKKLCLLDKNDENCELVAETYLDSAIPNLEELKDGLDEMIREAIAFKIKYIHKLEKIEK
;
A
#
# COMPACT_ATOMS: atom_id res chain seq x y z
N MET A 1 14.94 5.02 -41.14
CA MET A 1 16.01 4.91 -40.12
C MET A 1 17.34 5.52 -40.61
N LYS A 2 17.33 6.77 -41.09
CA LYS A 2 18.53 7.53 -41.48
C LYS A 2 18.50 8.84 -40.71
N LYS A 3 19.53 9.08 -39.88
CA LYS A 3 19.82 10.33 -39.14
C LYS A 3 18.58 11.01 -38.56
N MET A 4 18.12 10.52 -37.41
CA MET A 4 17.44 11.42 -36.47
C MET A 4 18.44 12.55 -36.21
N ASN A 5 18.10 13.77 -36.66
CA ASN A 5 19.01 14.90 -36.68
C ASN A 5 19.55 15.14 -35.26
N ILE A 6 20.88 15.20 -35.08
CA ILE A 6 21.53 15.39 -33.76
C ILE A 6 20.96 16.61 -33.01
N LYS A 7 20.55 17.65 -33.75
CA LYS A 7 19.84 18.82 -33.22
C LYS A 7 18.49 18.49 -32.56
N ASN A 8 17.75 17.50 -33.05
CA ASN A 8 16.48 17.11 -32.44
C ASN A 8 16.71 16.38 -31.12
N SER A 9 17.72 15.50 -31.02
CA SER A 9 18.01 14.78 -29.77
C SER A 9 18.46 15.71 -28.63
N GLU A 10 19.27 16.73 -28.93
CA GLU A 10 19.68 17.74 -27.92
C GLU A 10 18.48 18.55 -27.42
N VAL A 11 17.59 18.98 -28.32
CA VAL A 11 16.36 19.69 -27.95
C VAL A 11 15.44 18.81 -27.10
N HIS A 12 15.35 17.51 -27.39
CA HIS A 12 14.52 16.59 -26.60
C HIS A 12 15.08 16.34 -25.19
N ALA A 13 16.40 16.20 -25.03
CA ALA A 13 17.03 16.07 -23.73
C ALA A 13 16.85 17.35 -22.90
N TYR A 14 17.01 18.53 -23.50
CA TYR A 14 16.75 19.82 -22.86
C TYR A 14 15.31 19.93 -22.33
N VAL A 15 14.31 19.63 -23.16
CA VAL A 15 12.89 19.69 -22.75
C VAL A 15 12.63 18.74 -21.59
N TYR A 16 13.18 17.52 -21.65
CA TYR A 16 13.08 16.56 -20.56
C TYR A 16 13.69 17.09 -19.25
N ILE A 17 14.91 17.63 -19.29
CA ILE A 17 15.61 18.17 -18.11
C ILE A 17 14.78 19.28 -17.45
N ILE A 18 14.29 20.24 -18.23
CA ILE A 18 13.52 21.36 -17.68
C ILE A 18 12.18 20.90 -17.10
N ASN A 19 11.47 20.03 -17.81
CA ASN A 19 10.17 19.52 -17.35
C ASN A 19 10.30 18.73 -16.04
N GLU A 20 11.32 17.89 -15.91
CA GLU A 20 11.55 17.12 -14.68
C GLU A 20 12.00 18.04 -13.53
N LEU A 21 12.99 18.91 -13.76
CA LEU A 21 13.50 19.79 -12.70
C LEU A 21 12.42 20.74 -12.14
N VAL A 22 11.68 21.40 -13.04
CA VAL A 22 10.67 22.40 -12.65
C VAL A 22 9.34 21.75 -12.28
N GLY A 23 8.89 20.77 -13.06
CA GLY A 23 7.58 20.16 -12.89
C GLY A 23 7.51 19.17 -11.73
N LYS A 24 8.57 18.40 -11.48
CA LYS A 24 8.56 17.28 -10.53
C LYS A 24 9.57 17.38 -9.38
N LYS A 25 10.64 18.18 -9.52
CA LYS A 25 11.76 18.20 -8.56
C LYS A 25 11.85 19.48 -7.72
N GLY A 26 10.90 20.39 -7.87
CA GLY A 26 10.74 21.57 -7.02
C GLY A 26 11.71 22.72 -7.32
N TRP A 27 12.39 22.70 -8.46
CA TRP A 27 13.28 23.78 -8.89
C TRP A 27 12.53 24.91 -9.58
N LEU A 28 12.95 26.15 -9.37
CA LEU A 28 12.41 27.28 -10.11
C LEU A 28 13.20 27.50 -11.41
N LYS A 29 12.51 27.89 -12.49
CA LYS A 29 13.16 28.10 -13.80
C LYS A 29 14.29 29.14 -13.75
N ASN A 30 14.18 30.15 -12.89
CA ASN A 30 15.23 31.17 -12.70
C ASN A 30 16.49 30.66 -11.99
N GLN A 31 16.46 29.46 -11.40
CA GLN A 31 17.62 28.79 -10.82
C GLN A 31 18.35 27.90 -11.83
N ILE A 32 17.78 27.67 -13.02
CA ILE A 32 18.31 26.71 -13.99
C ILE A 32 18.90 27.45 -15.18
N TYR A 33 20.22 27.40 -15.29
CA TYR A 33 21.00 27.98 -16.38
C TYR A 33 21.23 26.93 -17.46
N THR A 34 20.87 27.25 -18.70
CA THR A 34 21.21 26.43 -19.88
C THR A 34 22.65 26.61 -20.31
N GLN A 35 23.12 25.81 -21.26
CA GLN A 35 24.48 25.86 -21.82
C GLN A 35 25.03 27.29 -22.00
N GLY A 36 24.32 28.17 -22.71
CA GLY A 36 24.79 29.53 -22.95
C GLY A 36 24.63 30.47 -21.74
N GLU A 37 23.65 30.21 -20.90
CA GLU A 37 23.29 31.07 -19.77
C GLU A 37 24.22 30.89 -18.58
N CYS A 38 24.79 29.70 -18.39
CA CYS A 38 25.71 29.45 -17.28
C CYS A 38 26.94 30.38 -17.31
N LEU A 39 27.38 30.80 -18.51
CA LEU A 39 28.49 31.74 -18.70
C LEU A 39 28.13 33.20 -18.37
N LYS A 40 26.86 33.50 -18.05
CA LYS A 40 26.47 34.81 -17.50
C LYS A 40 26.97 34.97 -16.05
N ILE A 41 27.20 33.86 -15.35
CA ILE A 41 27.81 33.86 -14.03
C ILE A 41 29.33 34.01 -14.23
N SER A 42 29.86 35.17 -13.85
CA SER A 42 31.25 35.58 -14.13
C SER A 42 32.27 34.56 -13.61
N GLU A 43 32.08 34.09 -12.38
CA GLU A 43 32.97 33.12 -11.74
C GLU A 43 32.97 31.78 -12.50
N ILE A 44 31.79 31.26 -12.88
CA ILE A 44 31.67 30.02 -13.68
C ILE A 44 32.36 30.20 -15.04
N LYS A 45 32.15 31.34 -15.72
CA LYS A 45 32.79 31.65 -17.01
C LYS A 45 34.31 31.65 -16.91
N THR A 46 34.88 32.16 -15.81
CA THR A 46 36.33 32.16 -15.59
C THR A 46 36.92 30.75 -15.56
N PHE A 47 36.23 29.78 -14.95
CA PHE A 47 36.73 28.41 -14.82
C PHE A 47 36.35 27.49 -15.99
N LEU A 48 35.23 27.73 -16.66
CA LEU A 48 34.78 26.94 -17.80
C LEU A 48 35.29 27.46 -19.16
N GLY A 49 35.63 28.74 -19.28
CA GLY A 49 36.03 29.34 -20.55
C GLY A 49 34.91 29.25 -21.59
N GLN A 50 35.08 28.39 -22.61
CA GLN A 50 34.09 28.15 -23.66
C GLN A 50 33.31 26.83 -23.50
N THR A 51 33.74 25.92 -22.61
CA THR A 51 33.05 24.65 -22.37
C THR A 51 31.76 24.88 -21.60
N LYS A 52 30.71 24.11 -21.88
CA LYS A 52 29.37 24.33 -21.32
C LYS A 52 28.74 22.97 -21.00
N PRO A 53 28.35 22.71 -19.75
CA PRO A 53 27.47 21.59 -19.45
C PRO A 53 26.08 21.85 -20.02
N GLU A 54 25.27 20.80 -20.10
CA GLU A 54 23.88 20.91 -20.54
C GLU A 54 23.08 21.89 -19.68
N ASN A 55 23.18 21.75 -18.34
CA ASN A 55 22.57 22.66 -17.39
C ASN A 55 23.43 22.86 -16.13
N ILE A 56 23.30 24.05 -15.52
CA ILE A 56 23.75 24.33 -14.15
C ILE A 56 22.54 24.81 -13.35
N VAL A 57 22.32 24.22 -12.18
CA VAL A 57 21.29 24.64 -11.23
C VAL A 57 21.96 25.38 -10.07
N GLU A 58 21.49 26.59 -9.79
CA GLU A 58 21.89 27.38 -8.63
C GLU A 58 21.09 26.93 -7.40
N ILE A 59 21.79 26.32 -6.44
CA ILE A 59 21.21 25.93 -5.16
C ILE A 59 21.12 27.15 -4.25
N ASN A 60 22.22 27.91 -4.19
CA ASN A 60 22.32 29.23 -3.58
C ASN A 60 23.52 29.98 -4.20
N GLU A 61 23.78 31.21 -3.76
CA GLU A 61 24.83 32.08 -4.30
C GLU A 61 26.25 31.46 -4.32
N LYS A 62 26.50 30.42 -3.51
CA LYS A 62 27.82 29.76 -3.39
C LYS A 62 27.82 28.32 -3.85
N VAL A 63 26.67 27.68 -4.03
CA VAL A 63 26.58 26.22 -4.27
C VAL A 63 25.78 25.93 -5.52
N PHE A 64 26.35 25.09 -6.39
CA PHE A 64 25.81 24.75 -7.69
C PHE A 64 25.71 23.23 -7.90
N TYR A 65 24.84 22.86 -8.83
CA TYR A 65 24.58 21.49 -9.27
C TYR A 65 24.73 21.43 -10.80
N VAL A 66 25.64 20.58 -11.31
CA VAL A 66 25.92 20.46 -12.75
C VAL A 66 25.24 19.23 -13.33
N ILE A 67 24.66 19.37 -14.53
CA ILE A 67 24.00 18.30 -15.26
C ILE A 67 24.61 18.20 -16.65
N GLU A 68 24.98 16.99 -17.04
CA GLU A 68 25.48 16.68 -18.38
C GLU A 68 24.64 15.56 -19.01
N ALA A 69 24.37 15.66 -20.32
CA ALA A 69 23.49 14.74 -21.02
C ALA A 69 24.18 14.04 -22.21
N LYS A 70 23.83 12.77 -22.43
CA LYS A 70 24.20 11.98 -23.62
C LYS A 70 22.95 11.36 -24.25
N ASN A 71 23.01 11.14 -25.56
CA ASN A 71 21.86 10.72 -26.38
C ASN A 71 21.55 9.21 -26.35
N GLU A 72 22.44 8.39 -25.78
CA GLU A 72 22.36 6.92 -25.74
C GLU A 72 22.56 6.43 -24.32
N ARG A 73 21.69 5.54 -23.82
CA ARG A 73 21.71 5.10 -22.41
C ARG A 73 23.05 4.51 -21.96
N ASN A 74 23.73 3.77 -22.84
CA ASN A 74 25.03 3.17 -22.55
C ASN A 74 26.16 4.20 -22.25
N LYS A 75 25.94 5.50 -22.53
CA LYS A 75 26.88 6.59 -22.24
C LYS A 75 26.66 7.24 -20.88
N ILE A 76 25.89 6.64 -19.98
CA ILE A 76 25.62 7.21 -18.64
C ILE A 76 26.89 7.49 -17.84
N ASP A 77 27.88 6.59 -17.89
CA ASP A 77 29.15 6.79 -17.18
C ASP A 77 30.01 7.87 -17.84
N GLN A 78 29.90 8.04 -19.16
CA GLN A 78 30.52 9.14 -19.89
C GLN A 78 29.88 10.48 -19.47
N ALA A 79 28.55 10.57 -19.45
CA ALA A 79 27.83 11.77 -19.01
C ALA A 79 28.25 12.19 -17.60
N LEU A 80 28.28 11.24 -16.66
CA LEU A 80 28.67 11.50 -15.28
C LEU A 80 30.14 11.92 -15.16
N LYS A 81 31.03 11.29 -15.94
CA LYS A 81 32.45 11.64 -15.97
C LYS A 81 32.66 13.06 -16.49
N GLU A 82 32.01 13.44 -17.57
CA GLU A 82 32.10 14.79 -18.13
C GLU A 82 31.50 15.83 -17.17
N ALA A 83 30.34 15.54 -16.54
CA ALA A 83 29.78 16.37 -15.47
C ALA A 83 30.81 16.69 -14.38
N ARG A 84 31.60 15.68 -14.00
CA ARG A 84 32.64 15.74 -12.98
C ARG A 84 33.89 16.48 -13.44
N GLU A 85 34.61 15.89 -14.40
CA GLU A 85 35.98 16.28 -14.76
C GLU A 85 36.01 17.53 -15.64
N ASP A 86 35.03 17.65 -16.54
CA ASP A 86 35.02 18.74 -17.51
C ASP A 86 34.36 20.01 -16.99
N TYR A 87 33.55 19.92 -15.94
CA TYR A 87 32.80 21.06 -15.42
C TYR A 87 32.96 21.25 -13.91
N ALA A 88 32.47 20.31 -13.09
CA ALA A 88 32.41 20.49 -11.64
C ALA A 88 33.79 20.69 -11.00
N ASP A 89 34.77 19.86 -11.36
CA ASP A 89 36.14 19.94 -10.83
C ASP A 89 36.85 21.23 -11.29
N LYS A 90 36.53 21.75 -12.48
CA LYS A 90 37.06 23.04 -12.95
C LYS A 90 36.47 24.20 -12.15
N ILE A 91 35.14 24.22 -11.96
CA ILE A 91 34.46 25.25 -11.16
C ILE A 91 34.92 25.19 -9.70
N ASN A 92 35.14 23.98 -9.16
CA ASN A 92 35.60 23.76 -7.79
C ASN A 92 37.01 24.28 -7.48
N LYS A 93 37.78 24.71 -8.49
CA LYS A 93 39.02 25.49 -8.30
C LYS A 93 38.75 26.91 -7.80
N SER A 94 37.51 27.41 -7.90
CA SER A 94 37.09 28.66 -7.29
C SER A 94 37.16 28.57 -5.77
N ASN A 95 37.56 29.69 -5.16
CA ASN A 95 37.47 29.91 -3.71
C ASN A 95 36.14 30.57 -3.29
N ARG A 96 35.28 30.94 -4.25
CA ARG A 96 34.03 31.68 -4.01
C ARG A 96 32.79 30.80 -4.13
N ILE A 97 32.80 29.88 -5.08
CA ILE A 97 31.68 28.98 -5.37
C ILE A 97 32.14 27.52 -5.39
N LYS A 98 31.20 26.60 -5.17
CA LYS A 98 31.42 25.15 -5.27
C LYS A 98 30.29 24.49 -6.04
N VAL A 99 30.64 23.51 -6.86
CA VAL A 99 29.72 22.52 -7.38
C VAL A 99 29.79 21.31 -6.46
N LEU A 100 28.72 21.10 -5.69
CA LEU A 100 28.66 19.97 -4.75
C LEU A 100 27.89 18.78 -5.31
N PHE A 101 27.10 18.98 -6.37
CA PHE A 101 26.26 17.93 -6.94
C PHE A 101 26.50 17.83 -8.43
N ILE A 102 26.50 16.61 -8.94
CA ILE A 102 26.49 16.34 -10.38
C ILE A 102 25.47 15.27 -10.71
N THR A 103 24.92 15.36 -11.92
CA THR A 103 24.10 14.29 -12.52
C THR A 103 24.51 14.10 -13.97
N GLY A 104 24.88 12.87 -14.31
CA GLY A 104 24.93 12.43 -15.70
C GLY A 104 23.56 11.90 -16.10
N ILE A 105 23.07 12.30 -17.27
CA ILE A 105 21.88 11.72 -17.91
C ILE A 105 22.24 11.11 -19.24
N ALA A 106 21.60 9.99 -19.55
CA ALA A 106 21.79 9.31 -20.81
C ALA A 106 20.49 8.75 -21.35
N GLY A 107 20.27 8.88 -22.65
CA GLY A 107 19.13 8.31 -23.36
C GLY A 107 18.41 9.32 -24.25
N ASN A 108 17.23 8.93 -24.70
CA ASN A 108 16.42 9.71 -25.63
C ASN A 108 14.94 9.30 -25.52
N PHE A 109 14.07 9.94 -26.31
CA PHE A 109 12.63 9.66 -26.26
C PHE A 109 12.27 8.22 -26.65
N GLU A 110 13.07 7.54 -27.48
CA GLU A 110 12.82 6.15 -27.87
C GLU A 110 13.29 5.15 -26.81
N GLU A 111 14.44 5.41 -26.16
CA GLU A 111 15.05 4.51 -25.17
C GLU A 111 14.62 4.80 -23.73
N GLY A 112 14.00 5.95 -23.48
CA GLY A 112 13.88 6.53 -22.15
C GLY A 112 15.20 7.13 -21.67
N TYR A 113 15.18 7.76 -20.50
CA TYR A 113 16.33 8.42 -19.87
C TYR A 113 16.70 7.73 -18.56
N ILE A 114 18.00 7.61 -18.31
CA ILE A 114 18.57 7.19 -17.03
C ILE A 114 19.45 8.30 -16.47
N ALA A 115 19.53 8.35 -15.15
CA ALA A 115 20.37 9.30 -14.43
C ALA A 115 21.28 8.58 -13.42
N LYS A 116 22.46 9.16 -13.19
CA LYS A 116 23.34 8.84 -12.05
C LYS A 116 23.80 10.14 -11.43
N SER A 117 23.77 10.22 -10.10
CA SER A 117 24.09 11.44 -9.37
C SER A 117 25.17 11.21 -8.33
N GLN A 118 26.02 12.22 -8.12
CA GLN A 118 27.08 12.19 -7.13
C GLN A 118 27.14 13.47 -6.29
N TYR A 119 27.56 13.32 -5.05
CA TYR A 119 27.78 14.39 -4.09
C TYR A 119 29.28 14.53 -3.81
N PHE A 120 29.78 15.77 -3.79
CA PHE A 120 31.18 16.08 -3.49
C PHE A 120 31.36 16.37 -2.01
N LYS A 121 32.14 15.53 -1.34
CA LYS A 121 32.46 15.65 0.08
C LYS A 121 33.91 15.26 0.32
N ASN A 122 34.60 16.01 1.18
CA ASN A 122 35.98 15.70 1.61
C ASN A 122 36.96 15.44 0.44
N GLY A 123 36.81 16.18 -0.67
CA GLY A 123 37.68 16.05 -1.84
C GLY A 123 37.35 14.86 -2.75
N LYS A 124 36.24 14.15 -2.53
CA LYS A 124 35.83 12.97 -3.31
C LYS A 124 34.37 13.07 -3.75
N TRP A 125 34.09 12.44 -4.87
CA TRP A 125 32.73 12.25 -5.39
C TRP A 125 32.19 10.90 -4.92
N GLU A 126 31.02 10.92 -4.27
CA GLU A 126 30.33 9.74 -3.76
C GLU A 126 28.97 9.60 -4.47
N ASP A 127 28.59 8.38 -4.85
CA ASP A 127 27.28 8.12 -5.45
C ASP A 127 26.15 8.43 -4.47
N ILE A 128 25.15 9.17 -4.94
CA ILE A 128 23.99 9.53 -4.12
C ILE A 128 23.00 8.37 -4.12
N LYS A 129 22.58 7.99 -2.91
CA LYS A 129 21.71 6.85 -2.65
C LYS A 129 20.55 7.23 -1.75
N GLU A 130 19.46 6.49 -1.89
CA GLU A 130 18.34 6.47 -0.97
C GLU A 130 18.05 5.02 -0.60
N ASN A 131 17.98 4.72 0.71
CA ASN A 131 17.75 3.36 1.20
C ASN A 131 18.69 2.31 0.54
N ASP A 132 19.97 2.69 0.40
CA ASP A 132 21.05 1.92 -0.26
C ASP A 132 20.89 1.67 -1.77
N GLU A 133 19.89 2.25 -2.42
CA GLU A 133 19.72 2.21 -3.86
C GLU A 133 20.16 3.54 -4.48
N ASN A 134 20.89 3.46 -5.60
CA ASN A 134 21.31 4.66 -6.32
C ASN A 134 20.09 5.45 -6.78
N ILE A 135 20.14 6.78 -6.67
CA ILE A 135 19.13 7.64 -7.28
C ILE A 135 19.16 7.45 -8.80
N THR A 136 17.99 7.22 -9.38
CA THR A 136 17.79 6.97 -10.82
C THR A 136 17.17 8.14 -11.58
N SER A 137 17.00 9.29 -10.92
CA SER A 137 16.41 10.51 -11.48
C SER A 137 17.25 11.75 -11.17
N PHE A 138 16.83 12.93 -11.63
CA PHE A 138 17.39 14.18 -11.11
C PHE A 138 17.16 14.33 -9.59
N LEU A 139 18.05 15.08 -8.95
CA LEU A 139 17.92 15.47 -7.54
C LEU A 139 16.83 16.54 -7.37
N SER A 140 15.92 16.30 -6.43
CA SER A 140 14.96 17.30 -5.97
C SER A 140 15.62 18.31 -5.04
N LYS A 141 15.00 19.48 -4.91
CA LYS A 141 15.44 20.50 -3.97
C LYS A 141 15.51 19.95 -2.54
N GLN A 142 14.50 19.19 -2.12
CA GLN A 142 14.45 18.55 -0.81
C GLN A 142 15.57 17.52 -0.61
N GLN A 143 15.89 16.71 -1.64
CA GLN A 143 16.99 15.75 -1.57
C GLN A 143 18.34 16.46 -1.38
N ILE A 144 18.58 17.54 -2.12
CA ILE A 144 19.80 18.35 -1.98
C ILE A 144 19.88 18.98 -0.58
N GLU A 145 18.78 19.56 -0.09
CA GLU A 145 18.72 20.14 1.26
C GLU A 145 19.04 19.11 2.33
N ASN A 146 18.44 17.91 2.25
CA ASN A 146 18.70 16.80 3.18
C ASN A 146 20.17 16.33 3.14
N ILE A 147 20.77 16.23 1.95
CA ILE A 147 22.18 15.83 1.79
C ILE A 147 23.11 16.89 2.38
N LEU A 148 22.82 18.18 2.17
CA LEU A 148 23.63 19.27 2.73
C LEU A 148 23.51 19.33 4.26
N GLU A 149 22.32 19.12 4.82
CA GLU A 149 22.08 19.12 6.26
C GLU A 149 22.78 17.95 6.96
N LYS A 150 22.59 16.72 6.43
CA LYS A 150 23.20 15.51 6.98
C LYS A 150 24.67 15.36 6.61
N ASN A 151 25.11 16.07 5.57
CA ASN A 151 26.41 15.91 4.94
C ASN A 151 26.67 14.43 4.58
N ASP A 152 25.68 13.73 4.00
CA ASP A 152 25.75 12.30 3.68
C ASP A 152 25.16 12.05 2.29
N ALA A 153 25.90 11.33 1.44
CA ALA A 153 25.46 10.96 0.10
C ALA A 153 24.41 9.83 0.13
N ASN A 154 24.30 9.07 1.23
CA ASN A 154 23.33 8.00 1.38
C ASN A 154 22.24 8.42 2.36
N LEU A 155 21.10 8.85 1.82
CA LEU A 155 19.94 9.18 2.62
C LEU A 155 19.23 7.88 3.06
N LYS A 156 19.32 7.59 4.36
CA LYS A 156 18.55 6.51 4.99
C LYS A 156 17.15 6.98 5.36
N ASP A 157 16.23 6.01 5.37
CA ASP A 157 14.82 6.20 5.76
C ASP A 157 14.12 7.28 4.93
N VAL A 158 14.51 7.42 3.65
CA VAL A 158 13.81 8.32 2.75
C VAL A 158 12.48 7.69 2.38
N GLU A 159 11.42 8.41 2.68
CA GLU A 159 10.07 8.02 2.32
C GLU A 159 9.62 8.81 1.11
N ILE A 160 9.15 8.08 0.11
CA ILE A 160 8.33 8.67 -0.94
C ILE A 160 7.03 9.11 -0.28
N THR A 161 6.68 10.38 -0.46
CA THR A 161 5.44 10.88 0.11
C THR A 161 4.24 10.15 -0.50
N GLU A 162 3.17 9.99 0.28
CA GLU A 162 1.94 9.37 -0.24
C GLU A 162 1.40 10.12 -1.47
N GLU A 163 1.58 11.44 -1.51
CA GLU A 163 1.15 12.28 -2.64
C GLU A 163 1.94 11.97 -3.92
N GLU A 164 3.27 12.02 -3.88
CA GLU A 164 4.13 11.70 -5.04
C GLU A 164 3.86 10.27 -5.55
N PHE A 165 3.64 9.35 -4.61
CA PHE A 165 3.41 7.96 -4.91
C PHE A 165 2.04 7.71 -5.57
N LEU A 166 0.98 8.33 -5.05
CA LEU A 166 -0.36 8.28 -5.64
C LEU A 166 -0.39 8.96 -7.02
N GLU A 167 0.25 10.11 -7.16
CA GLU A 167 0.35 10.82 -8.45
C GLU A 167 1.04 9.94 -9.50
N THR A 168 2.15 9.29 -9.14
CA THR A 168 2.86 8.37 -10.05
C THR A 168 1.99 7.17 -10.43
N ALA A 169 1.26 6.59 -9.48
CA ALA A 169 0.35 5.48 -9.75
C ALA A 169 -0.81 5.88 -10.68
N GLU A 170 -1.37 7.08 -10.49
CA GLU A 170 -2.42 7.64 -11.35
C GLU A 170 -1.90 7.89 -12.78
N ASN A 171 -0.73 8.53 -12.91
CA ASN A 171 -0.06 8.75 -14.21
C ASN A 171 0.22 7.44 -14.94
N ILE A 172 0.69 6.40 -14.24
CA ILE A 172 0.92 5.08 -14.83
C ILE A 172 -0.40 4.45 -15.27
N ASN A 173 -1.46 4.55 -14.47
CA ASN A 173 -2.77 4.06 -14.87
C ASN A 173 -3.30 4.76 -16.14
N GLU A 174 -3.06 6.05 -16.30
CA GLU A 174 -3.35 6.80 -17.53
C GLU A 174 -2.52 6.30 -18.72
N ILE A 175 -1.20 6.14 -18.54
CA ILE A 175 -0.30 5.55 -19.56
C ILE A 175 -0.83 4.21 -20.04
N LEU A 176 -1.20 3.32 -19.13
CA LEU A 176 -1.76 2.01 -19.47
C LEU A 176 -3.10 2.13 -20.20
N HIS A 177 -3.94 3.10 -19.82
CA HIS A 177 -5.21 3.36 -20.47
C HIS A 177 -5.06 3.85 -21.92
N GLU A 178 -4.24 4.86 -22.14
CA GLU A 178 -3.96 5.43 -23.46
C GLU A 178 -3.41 4.37 -24.42
N ASN A 179 -2.59 3.45 -23.89
CA ASN A 179 -2.02 2.33 -24.63
C ASN A 179 -2.95 1.10 -24.70
N SER A 180 -4.24 1.26 -24.40
CA SER A 180 -5.26 0.22 -24.56
C SER A 180 -5.02 -1.04 -23.72
N ILE A 181 -4.28 -0.94 -22.62
CA ILE A 181 -4.13 -2.03 -21.65
C ILE A 181 -5.43 -2.16 -20.87
N ASN A 182 -6.03 -3.36 -20.94
CA ASN A 182 -7.27 -3.67 -20.25
C ASN A 182 -7.11 -3.37 -18.75
N LYS A 183 -8.08 -2.65 -18.17
CA LYS A 183 -8.12 -2.27 -16.76
C LYS A 183 -7.91 -3.46 -15.81
N ASP A 184 -8.39 -4.65 -16.16
CA ASP A 184 -8.32 -5.85 -15.31
C ASP A 184 -6.92 -6.51 -15.38
N TYR A 185 -6.11 -6.17 -16.38
CA TYR A 185 -4.72 -6.65 -16.51
C TYR A 185 -3.66 -5.67 -16.01
N ARG A 186 -4.02 -4.40 -15.73
CA ARG A 186 -3.06 -3.35 -15.33
C ARG A 186 -2.28 -3.71 -14.06
N ALA A 187 -2.96 -4.25 -13.05
CA ALA A 187 -2.32 -4.66 -11.81
C ALA A 187 -1.26 -5.75 -12.03
N ARG A 188 -1.54 -6.72 -12.92
CA ARG A 188 -0.59 -7.79 -13.29
C ARG A 188 0.59 -7.23 -14.10
N PHE A 189 0.31 -6.34 -15.05
CA PHE A 189 1.32 -5.67 -15.87
C PHE A 189 2.33 -4.93 -15.00
N ILE A 190 1.84 -4.17 -14.03
CA ILE A 190 2.66 -3.45 -13.05
C ILE A 190 3.44 -4.39 -12.15
N SER A 191 2.81 -5.46 -11.66
CA SER A 191 3.48 -6.48 -10.84
C SER A 191 4.65 -7.12 -11.58
N ALA A 192 4.49 -7.42 -12.86
CA ALA A 192 5.56 -7.98 -13.69
C ALA A 192 6.73 -7.00 -13.85
N LEU A 193 6.46 -5.72 -14.12
CA LEU A 193 7.51 -4.70 -14.24
C LEU A 193 8.24 -4.45 -12.92
N LEU A 194 7.50 -4.25 -11.82
CA LEU A 194 8.09 -4.06 -10.49
C LEU A 194 9.00 -5.22 -10.12
N LEU A 195 8.53 -6.45 -10.33
CA LEU A 195 9.31 -7.64 -10.01
C LEU A 195 10.54 -7.72 -10.92
N ALA A 196 10.39 -7.55 -12.24
CA ALA A 196 11.53 -7.53 -13.16
C ALA A 196 12.56 -6.44 -12.85
N MET A 197 12.13 -5.29 -12.32
CA MET A 197 13.00 -4.18 -11.90
C MET A 197 13.73 -4.43 -10.58
N SER A 198 13.25 -5.36 -9.74
CA SER A 198 13.95 -5.73 -8.50
C SER A 198 15.23 -6.51 -8.76
N ASP A 199 15.35 -7.15 -9.94
CA ASP A 199 16.64 -7.54 -10.49
C ASP A 199 17.36 -6.26 -10.91
N LYS A 200 18.46 -5.93 -10.22
CA LYS A 200 19.16 -4.63 -10.34
C LYS A 200 19.67 -4.32 -11.75
N SER A 201 19.70 -5.30 -12.64
CA SER A 201 20.05 -5.13 -14.05
C SER A 201 19.04 -4.26 -14.81
N GLU A 202 19.49 -3.44 -15.75
CA GLU A 202 18.60 -2.63 -16.59
C GLU A 202 17.80 -3.49 -17.57
N ILE A 203 16.59 -3.02 -17.91
CA ILE A 203 15.75 -3.60 -18.96
C ILE A 203 16.07 -2.88 -20.28
N ASP A 204 16.47 -3.65 -21.30
CA ASP A 204 16.72 -3.11 -22.63
C ASP A 204 15.40 -2.86 -23.38
N LEU A 205 15.03 -1.58 -23.48
CA LEU A 205 13.76 -1.13 -24.07
C LEU A 205 13.78 -1.00 -25.60
N VAL A 206 14.93 -1.21 -26.25
CA VAL A 206 15.08 -1.03 -27.71
C VAL A 206 14.59 -2.23 -28.49
N GLN A 207 14.64 -3.41 -27.87
CA GLN A 207 14.24 -4.72 -28.41
C GLN A 207 12.84 -4.73 -29.02
N THR A 208 12.57 -5.70 -29.90
CA THR A 208 11.20 -5.94 -30.41
C THR A 208 10.24 -6.29 -29.26
N CYS A 209 8.94 -6.08 -29.46
CA CYS A 209 7.96 -6.19 -28.36
C CYS A 209 7.94 -7.59 -27.74
N ASP A 210 7.99 -8.63 -28.56
CA ASP A 210 8.11 -10.04 -28.18
C ASP A 210 9.36 -10.28 -27.31
N VAL A 211 10.54 -9.87 -27.77
CA VAL A 211 11.81 -10.04 -27.05
C VAL A 211 11.81 -9.27 -25.73
N LEU A 212 11.25 -8.06 -25.70
CA LEU A 212 11.13 -7.24 -24.49
C LEU A 212 10.22 -7.92 -23.45
N ILE A 213 9.05 -8.40 -23.87
CA ILE A 213 8.10 -9.12 -23.02
C ILE A 213 8.73 -10.41 -22.48
N ASP A 214 9.41 -11.18 -23.33
CA ASP A 214 10.09 -12.41 -22.93
C ASP A 214 11.22 -12.16 -21.93
N ASN A 215 11.98 -11.08 -22.09
CA ASN A 215 13.02 -10.69 -21.15
C ASN A 215 12.42 -10.35 -19.77
N ILE A 216 11.36 -9.54 -19.74
CA ILE A 216 10.64 -9.18 -18.51
C ILE A 216 10.07 -10.43 -17.83
N ASN A 217 9.35 -11.26 -18.58
CA ASN A 217 8.72 -12.47 -18.05
C ASN A 217 9.76 -13.50 -17.58
N SER A 218 10.93 -13.56 -18.22
CA SER A 218 12.04 -14.43 -17.78
C SER A 218 12.64 -13.98 -16.45
N ARG A 219 12.82 -12.66 -16.25
CA ARG A 219 13.25 -12.09 -14.96
C ARG A 219 12.23 -12.38 -13.87
N VAL A 220 10.95 -12.17 -14.15
CA VAL A 220 9.85 -12.51 -13.23
C VAL A 220 9.92 -13.99 -12.82
N LYS A 221 10.04 -14.92 -13.78
CA LYS A 221 10.19 -16.35 -13.50
C LYS A 221 11.41 -16.66 -12.63
N SER A 222 12.55 -16.01 -12.89
CA SER A 222 13.78 -16.18 -12.12
C SER A 222 13.58 -15.78 -10.65
N ILE A 223 12.98 -14.61 -10.41
CA ILE A 223 12.72 -14.11 -9.06
C ILE A 223 11.68 -14.98 -8.36
N LEU A 224 10.56 -15.30 -9.01
CA LEU A 224 9.56 -16.19 -8.44
C LEU A 224 10.13 -17.56 -8.09
N LYS A 225 11.02 -18.11 -8.92
CA LYS A 225 11.72 -19.37 -8.63
C LYS A 225 12.61 -19.26 -7.38
N LYS A 226 13.34 -18.14 -7.21
CA LYS A 226 14.15 -17.87 -6.02
C LYS A 226 13.32 -17.85 -4.73
N HIS A 227 12.05 -17.45 -4.83
CA HIS A 227 11.11 -17.40 -3.70
C HIS A 227 10.17 -18.62 -3.61
N GLU A 228 10.44 -19.72 -4.33
CA GLU A 228 9.57 -20.92 -4.36
C GLU A 228 8.12 -20.65 -4.85
N LYS A 229 7.94 -19.64 -5.71
CA LYS A 229 6.65 -19.16 -6.25
C LYS A 229 6.52 -19.25 -7.76
N LEU A 230 7.25 -20.17 -8.40
CA LEU A 230 7.22 -20.32 -9.86
C LEU A 230 5.80 -20.54 -10.42
N SER A 231 4.89 -21.17 -9.68
CA SER A 231 3.49 -21.35 -10.08
C SER A 231 2.77 -20.02 -10.38
N PHE A 232 3.21 -18.92 -9.78
CA PHE A 232 2.63 -17.60 -10.01
C PHE A 232 3.11 -16.92 -11.29
N SER A 233 4.07 -17.49 -12.03
CA SER A 233 4.56 -16.88 -13.28
C SER A 233 3.51 -16.80 -14.39
N ASN A 234 2.43 -17.59 -14.27
CA ASN A 234 1.31 -17.53 -15.19
C ASN A 234 0.37 -16.34 -14.90
N TYR A 235 0.39 -15.82 -13.68
CA TYR A 235 -0.46 -14.73 -13.23
C TYR A 235 0.31 -13.39 -13.18
N ILE A 236 1.62 -13.45 -12.93
CA ILE A 236 2.53 -12.31 -12.94
C ILE A 236 3.32 -12.35 -14.24
N LYS A 237 2.75 -11.78 -15.31
CA LYS A 237 3.41 -11.63 -16.60
C LYS A 237 2.79 -10.51 -17.40
N ILE A 238 3.52 -10.07 -18.43
CA ILE A 238 2.95 -9.28 -19.52
C ILE A 238 2.59 -10.25 -20.64
N ASP A 239 1.32 -10.23 -21.06
CA ASP A 239 0.86 -11.05 -22.18
C ASP A 239 1.26 -10.42 -23.51
N GLU A 240 1.71 -11.26 -24.44
CA GLU A 240 2.03 -10.83 -25.79
C GLU A 240 0.74 -10.44 -26.55
N PRO A 241 0.69 -9.24 -27.14
CA PRO A 241 -0.45 -8.85 -27.95
C PRO A 241 -0.55 -9.67 -29.25
N THR A 242 -1.79 -9.97 -29.67
CA THR A 242 -2.05 -10.80 -30.87
C THR A 242 -1.84 -10.08 -32.20
N SER A 243 -1.83 -8.74 -32.23
CA SER A 243 -1.71 -7.94 -33.44
C SER A 243 -0.52 -6.98 -33.39
N SER A 244 0.13 -6.75 -34.54
CA SER A 244 1.30 -5.84 -34.66
C SER A 244 1.02 -4.42 -34.18
N ASP A 245 -0.20 -3.90 -34.36
CA ASP A 245 -0.56 -2.56 -33.89
C ASP A 245 -0.57 -2.49 -32.35
N ASN A 246 -0.97 -3.59 -31.70
CA ASN A 246 -0.95 -3.69 -30.25
C ASN A 246 0.47 -3.91 -29.71
N HIS A 247 1.40 -4.49 -30.50
CA HIS A 247 2.82 -4.57 -30.13
C HIS A 247 3.41 -3.18 -29.88
N ILE A 248 3.10 -2.21 -30.75
CA ILE A 248 3.57 -0.81 -30.60
C ILE A 248 3.05 -0.22 -29.29
N LYS A 249 1.75 -0.36 -29.01
CA LYS A 249 1.12 0.17 -27.79
C LYS A 249 1.64 -0.48 -26.51
N VAL A 250 1.80 -1.81 -26.48
CA VAL A 250 2.32 -2.53 -25.31
C VAL A 250 3.78 -2.14 -25.06
N LYS A 251 4.61 -2.07 -26.10
CA LYS A 251 5.99 -1.61 -25.97
C LYS A 251 6.05 -0.18 -25.42
N GLU A 252 5.20 0.72 -25.91
CA GLU A 252 5.13 2.10 -25.41
C GLU A 252 4.65 2.16 -23.94
N ALA A 253 3.66 1.34 -23.57
CA ALA A 253 3.20 1.21 -22.19
C ALA A 253 4.31 0.75 -21.24
N ILE A 254 5.10 -0.26 -21.64
CA ILE A 254 6.26 -0.74 -20.88
C ILE A 254 7.26 0.40 -20.69
N LYS A 255 7.65 1.08 -21.78
CA LYS A 255 8.65 2.15 -21.75
C LYS A 255 8.27 3.30 -20.83
N LYS A 256 7.08 3.86 -21.01
CA LYS A 256 6.60 5.00 -20.22
C LYS A 256 6.41 4.63 -18.75
N THR A 257 5.87 3.44 -18.48
CA THR A 257 5.71 2.94 -17.10
C THR A 257 7.06 2.74 -16.43
N TYR A 258 8.01 2.11 -17.11
CA TYR A 258 9.37 1.92 -16.61
C TYR A 258 10.05 3.25 -16.31
N GLN A 259 9.86 4.27 -17.16
CA GLN A 259 10.39 5.61 -16.91
C GLN A 259 9.80 6.25 -15.65
N GLU A 260 8.48 6.20 -15.45
CA GLU A 260 7.85 6.75 -14.24
C GLU A 260 8.33 6.02 -12.98
N LEU A 261 8.50 4.70 -13.04
CA LEU A 261 9.05 3.91 -11.92
C LEU A 261 10.52 4.27 -11.61
N LEU A 262 11.34 4.59 -12.62
CA LEU A 262 12.69 5.10 -12.42
C LEU A 262 12.70 6.52 -11.84
N ASN A 263 11.82 7.39 -12.31
CA ASN A 263 11.70 8.77 -11.81
C ASN A 263 11.29 8.81 -10.33
N LEU A 264 10.47 7.85 -9.92
CA LEU A 264 10.03 7.61 -8.55
C LEU A 264 11.10 6.96 -7.66
N ASN A 265 12.21 6.48 -8.24
CA ASN A 265 13.20 5.66 -7.53
C ASN A 265 12.56 4.44 -6.84
N ILE A 266 11.74 3.67 -7.58
CA ILE A 266 10.94 2.60 -7.01
C ILE A 266 11.76 1.54 -6.24
N ARG A 267 13.03 1.34 -6.59
CA ARG A 267 13.93 0.40 -5.89
C ARG A 267 14.21 0.87 -4.45
N SER A 268 14.43 2.16 -4.25
CA SER A 268 14.52 2.76 -2.91
C SER A 268 13.23 2.53 -2.12
N ALA A 269 12.06 2.68 -2.78
CA ALA A 269 10.77 2.41 -2.16
C ALA A 269 10.62 0.94 -1.72
N MET A 270 11.03 -0.01 -2.57
CA MET A 270 11.04 -1.44 -2.27
C MET A 270 11.94 -1.76 -1.07
N ASN A 271 13.09 -1.11 -0.95
CA ASN A 271 14.03 -1.31 0.15
C ASN A 271 13.66 -0.57 1.45
N SER A 272 12.77 0.42 1.41
CA SER A 272 12.34 1.18 2.60
C SER A 272 11.69 0.33 3.69
N GLY A 273 11.27 -0.91 3.36
CA GLY A 273 10.60 -1.82 4.28
C GLY A 273 9.17 -1.42 4.64
N LYS A 274 8.63 -0.34 4.04
CA LYS A 274 7.27 0.18 4.27
C LYS A 274 6.26 -0.31 3.22
N ASP A 275 4.98 -0.17 3.54
CA ASP A 275 3.86 -0.59 2.68
C ASP A 275 3.58 0.30 1.46
N VAL A 276 4.61 0.91 0.90
CA VAL A 276 4.43 1.87 -0.19
C VAL A 276 3.79 1.15 -1.39
N LEU A 277 4.22 -0.08 -1.67
CA LEU A 277 3.69 -0.91 -2.76
C LEU A 277 2.23 -1.33 -2.58
N GLY A 278 1.80 -1.60 -1.34
CA GLY A 278 0.40 -1.86 -1.03
C GLY A 278 -0.52 -0.71 -1.48
N LYS A 279 -0.12 0.54 -1.21
CA LYS A 279 -0.84 1.74 -1.68
C LYS A 279 -0.86 1.85 -3.20
N PHE A 280 0.18 1.37 -3.89
CA PHE A 280 0.27 1.40 -5.35
C PHE A 280 -0.83 0.55 -5.96
N TYR A 281 -0.93 -0.67 -5.45
CA TYR A 281 -1.92 -1.65 -5.88
C TYR A 281 -3.35 -1.19 -5.57
N GLU A 282 -3.56 -0.50 -4.45
CA GLU A 282 -4.85 0.10 -4.11
C GLU A 282 -5.33 1.07 -5.21
N VAL A 283 -4.43 1.85 -5.83
CA VAL A 283 -4.77 2.72 -6.97
C VAL A 283 -5.20 1.88 -8.17
N PHE A 284 -4.39 0.90 -8.59
CA PHE A 284 -4.74 0.06 -9.76
C PHE A 284 -6.02 -0.75 -9.56
N LEU A 285 -6.35 -1.14 -8.32
CA LEU A 285 -7.60 -1.83 -7.97
C LEU A 285 -8.81 -0.88 -7.83
N LYS A 286 -8.59 0.41 -7.57
CA LYS A 286 -9.65 1.41 -7.58
C LYS A 286 -10.17 1.65 -9.00
N TYR A 287 -9.27 1.58 -10.00
CA TYR A 287 -9.58 1.79 -11.42
C TYR A 287 -9.81 0.49 -12.20
N GLY A 288 -9.17 -0.61 -11.78
CA GLY A 288 -9.24 -1.95 -12.38
C GLY A 288 -10.07 -2.90 -11.54
N ASN A 289 -10.83 -3.78 -12.19
CA ASN A 289 -11.95 -4.52 -11.61
C ASN A 289 -13.08 -3.59 -11.15
N GLY A 290 -14.32 -3.89 -11.52
CA GLY A 290 -15.48 -3.25 -10.90
C GLY A 290 -15.56 -3.67 -9.43
N ALA A 291 -14.68 -3.18 -8.55
CA ALA A 291 -14.64 -3.53 -7.13
C ALA A 291 -16.02 -3.32 -6.47
N LYS A 292 -16.75 -2.29 -6.92
CA LYS A 292 -18.15 -2.04 -6.56
C LYS A 292 -19.13 -3.14 -7.03
N ASP A 293 -18.86 -3.80 -8.15
CA ASP A 293 -19.75 -4.81 -8.75
C ASP A 293 -19.52 -6.24 -8.22
N ILE A 294 -18.38 -6.47 -7.54
CA ILE A 294 -17.96 -7.78 -7.02
C ILE A 294 -17.91 -7.86 -5.48
N GLY A 295 -18.10 -6.74 -4.76
CA GLY A 295 -18.19 -6.74 -3.30
C GLY A 295 -16.86 -6.88 -2.57
N ILE A 296 -15.75 -6.72 -3.30
CA ILE A 296 -14.39 -6.74 -2.73
C ILE A 296 -14.05 -5.31 -2.34
N VAL A 297 -13.78 -5.11 -1.06
CA VAL A 297 -13.30 -3.83 -0.55
C VAL A 297 -11.97 -4.01 0.16
N LEU A 298 -11.00 -3.18 -0.19
CA LEU A 298 -9.68 -3.20 0.43
C LEU A 298 -9.78 -2.63 1.85
N THR A 299 -9.30 -3.41 2.82
CA THR A 299 -9.26 -2.99 4.22
C THR A 299 -8.26 -1.86 4.40
N PRO A 300 -8.67 -0.70 4.92
CA PRO A 300 -7.74 0.39 5.22
C PRO A 300 -6.63 -0.01 6.19
N ARG A 301 -5.43 0.52 5.98
CA ARG A 301 -4.21 0.12 6.73
C ARG A 301 -4.29 0.37 8.22
N HIS A 302 -4.99 1.43 8.66
CA HIS A 302 -5.17 1.68 10.09
C HIS A 302 -6.01 0.59 10.75
N ILE A 303 -6.94 -0.05 10.02
CA ILE A 303 -7.72 -1.18 10.54
C ILE A 303 -6.91 -2.46 10.58
N THR A 304 -6.13 -2.78 9.53
CA THR A 304 -5.29 -3.99 9.53
C THR A 304 -4.21 -3.93 10.61
N ARG A 305 -3.63 -2.75 10.85
CA ARG A 305 -2.69 -2.48 11.93
C ARG A 305 -3.35 -2.52 13.31
N PHE A 306 -4.51 -1.90 13.47
CA PHE A 306 -5.27 -1.98 14.73
C PHE A 306 -5.55 -3.44 15.11
N ALA A 307 -5.99 -4.26 14.16
CA ALA A 307 -6.25 -5.67 14.38
C ALA A 307 -4.99 -6.46 14.79
N SER A 308 -3.85 -6.25 14.11
CA SER A 308 -2.61 -6.95 14.45
C SER A 308 -2.05 -6.54 15.82
N GLU A 309 -2.14 -5.25 16.17
CA GLU A 309 -1.72 -4.74 17.47
C GLU A 309 -2.62 -5.27 18.62
N VAL A 310 -3.94 -5.29 18.44
CA VAL A 310 -4.91 -5.79 19.43
C VAL A 310 -4.82 -7.31 19.61
N LEU A 311 -4.63 -8.08 18.53
CA LEU A 311 -4.41 -9.52 18.62
C LEU A 311 -3.05 -9.89 19.24
N ASP A 312 -2.17 -8.92 19.42
CA ASP A 312 -0.81 -9.06 19.94
C ASP A 312 -0.01 -10.14 19.19
N ILE A 313 -0.02 -10.05 17.85
CA ILE A 313 0.68 -11.02 17.00
C ILE A 313 2.16 -11.09 17.38
N ASN A 314 2.69 -12.29 17.51
CA ASN A 314 4.08 -12.56 17.87
C ASN A 314 4.69 -13.69 17.01
N ALA A 315 6.01 -13.89 17.13
CA ALA A 315 6.76 -14.82 16.29
C ALA A 315 6.40 -16.31 16.44
N ARG A 316 5.59 -16.68 17.44
CA ARG A 316 5.11 -18.05 17.67
C ARG A 316 3.72 -18.29 17.07
N ASP A 317 3.06 -17.25 16.61
CA ASP A 317 1.73 -17.37 16.03
C ASP A 317 1.77 -17.96 14.63
N LEU A 318 0.72 -18.73 14.31
CA LEU A 318 0.37 -19.08 12.94
C LEU A 318 -0.85 -18.25 12.56
N VAL A 319 -0.61 -17.25 11.70
CA VAL A 319 -1.56 -16.26 11.23
C VAL A 319 -2.17 -16.71 9.90
N PHE A 320 -3.49 -16.65 9.79
CA PHE A 320 -4.22 -17.02 8.58
C PHE A 320 -5.22 -15.95 8.15
N ASP A 321 -5.24 -15.68 6.84
CA ASP A 321 -6.30 -14.92 6.18
C ASP A 321 -6.88 -15.74 5.01
N PRO A 322 -8.10 -16.30 5.13
CA PRO A 322 -8.71 -17.12 4.08
C PRO A 322 -9.17 -16.31 2.85
N THR A 323 -9.12 -14.97 2.93
CA THR A 323 -9.58 -14.04 1.89
C THR A 323 -8.59 -12.89 1.81
N CYS A 324 -7.31 -13.21 1.59
CA CYS A 324 -6.21 -12.30 1.89
C CYS A 324 -6.12 -11.07 0.98
N GLY A 325 -6.80 -11.09 -0.18
CA GLY A 325 -6.76 -9.98 -1.12
C GLY A 325 -5.32 -9.62 -1.49
N THR A 326 -4.96 -8.35 -1.33
CA THR A 326 -3.60 -7.83 -1.56
C THR A 326 -2.63 -8.09 -0.39
N GLY A 327 -3.04 -8.88 0.61
CA GLY A 327 -2.23 -9.30 1.75
C GLY A 327 -2.22 -8.33 2.93
N GLY A 328 -3.13 -7.35 3.01
CA GLY A 328 -3.01 -6.25 3.97
C GLY A 328 -2.95 -6.64 5.45
N PHE A 329 -3.71 -7.66 5.87
CA PHE A 329 -3.61 -8.21 7.22
C PHE A 329 -2.32 -9.00 7.45
N LEU A 330 -1.88 -9.80 6.49
CA LEU A 330 -0.63 -10.57 6.58
C LEU A 330 0.59 -9.66 6.63
N VAL A 331 0.57 -8.58 5.84
CA VAL A 331 1.54 -7.48 5.89
C VAL A 331 1.58 -6.85 7.29
N SER A 332 0.42 -6.56 7.88
CA SER A 332 0.35 -5.94 9.22
C SER A 332 0.82 -6.90 10.31
N ALA A 333 0.62 -8.21 10.15
CA ALA A 333 1.20 -9.24 11.01
C ALA A 333 2.72 -9.27 10.90
N PHE A 334 3.25 -9.27 9.67
CA PHE A 334 4.68 -9.29 9.39
C PHE A 334 5.41 -8.09 10.01
N ASP A 335 4.87 -6.89 9.81
CA ASP A 335 5.46 -5.65 10.32
C ASP A 335 5.42 -5.60 11.86
N GLU A 336 4.33 -6.07 12.48
CA GLU A 336 4.19 -6.14 13.94
C GLU A 336 5.20 -7.13 14.55
N VAL A 337 5.38 -8.32 13.96
CA VAL A 337 6.37 -9.28 14.45
C VAL A 337 7.78 -8.77 14.23
N ARG A 338 8.10 -8.18 13.06
CA ARG A 338 9.41 -7.57 12.78
C ARG A 338 9.78 -6.57 13.87
N LYS A 339 8.87 -5.64 14.19
CA LYS A 339 9.04 -4.64 15.25
C LYS A 339 9.27 -5.27 16.63
N LYS A 340 8.57 -6.35 16.97
CA LYS A 340 8.71 -7.04 18.27
C LYS A 340 9.97 -7.91 18.37
N THR A 341 10.61 -8.23 17.24
CA THR A 341 11.74 -9.15 17.15
C THR A 341 13.03 -8.51 16.64
N GLU A 342 13.14 -7.18 16.72
CA GLU A 342 14.36 -6.43 16.35
C GLU A 342 15.64 -6.99 17.00
N ASN A 343 15.53 -7.55 18.21
CA ASN A 343 16.64 -8.16 18.95
C ASN A 343 16.67 -9.71 18.90
N ASP A 344 15.76 -10.35 18.16
CA ASP A 344 15.68 -11.81 18.01
C ASP A 344 15.41 -12.20 16.54
N GLN A 345 16.46 -12.07 15.73
CA GLN A 345 16.39 -12.37 14.30
C GLN A 345 15.96 -13.83 14.04
N ASN A 346 16.31 -14.77 14.91
CA ASN A 346 15.92 -16.18 14.71
C ASN A 346 14.41 -16.37 14.85
N ALA A 347 13.79 -15.73 15.85
CA ALA A 347 12.33 -15.74 15.99
C ALA A 347 11.66 -15.09 14.78
N PHE A 348 12.19 -13.95 14.32
CA PHE A 348 11.69 -13.28 13.12
C PHE A 348 11.78 -14.17 11.88
N GLU A 349 12.94 -14.78 11.62
CA GLU A 349 13.16 -15.67 10.47
C GLU A 349 12.22 -16.89 10.51
N ASN A 350 11.97 -17.45 11.69
CA ASN A 350 11.01 -18.54 11.83
C ASN A 350 9.59 -18.10 11.43
N PHE A 351 9.13 -16.96 11.95
CA PHE A 351 7.81 -16.42 11.60
C PHE A 351 7.72 -16.06 10.11
N ARG A 352 8.75 -15.42 9.55
CA ARG A 352 8.85 -15.07 8.13
C ARG A 352 8.72 -16.28 7.21
N LEU A 353 9.23 -17.44 7.60
CA LEU A 353 9.16 -18.64 6.76
C LEU A 353 7.91 -19.48 6.99
N ASN A 354 7.38 -19.50 8.22
CA ASN A 354 6.40 -20.49 8.65
C ASN A 354 5.14 -19.93 9.31
N GLY A 355 5.09 -18.64 9.62
CA GLY A 355 4.07 -18.04 10.49
C GLY A 355 2.83 -17.50 9.79
N MET A 356 2.83 -17.37 8.45
CA MET A 356 1.76 -16.68 7.73
C MET A 356 1.20 -17.54 6.60
N TYR A 357 -0.12 -17.59 6.50
CA TYR A 357 -0.91 -18.36 5.54
C TYR A 357 -2.00 -17.49 4.92
N GLY A 358 -2.25 -17.65 3.62
CA GLY A 358 -3.26 -16.85 2.92
C GLY A 358 -3.90 -17.57 1.75
N VAL A 359 -5.19 -17.32 1.52
CA VAL A 359 -5.89 -17.81 0.34
C VAL A 359 -6.60 -16.64 -0.33
N GLU A 360 -6.52 -16.57 -1.65
CA GLU A 360 -7.26 -15.62 -2.48
C GLU A 360 -7.67 -16.30 -3.78
N GLU A 361 -8.94 -16.14 -4.16
CA GLU A 361 -9.53 -16.84 -5.31
C GLU A 361 -9.15 -16.17 -6.64
N GLN A 362 -8.96 -14.84 -6.64
CA GLN A 362 -8.57 -14.11 -7.84
C GLN A 362 -7.06 -14.08 -8.01
N ASP A 363 -6.59 -14.80 -9.02
CA ASP A 363 -5.20 -14.84 -9.48
C ASP A 363 -4.54 -13.46 -9.65
N ALA A 364 -5.29 -12.46 -10.15
CA ALA A 364 -4.82 -11.09 -10.32
C ALA A 364 -4.54 -10.42 -8.96
N ILE A 365 -5.40 -10.65 -7.97
CA ILE A 365 -5.33 -10.00 -6.66
C ILE A 365 -4.24 -10.65 -5.82
N ILE A 366 -4.18 -11.98 -5.77
CA ILE A 366 -3.14 -12.70 -5.01
C ILE A 366 -1.74 -12.41 -5.55
N SER A 367 -1.61 -12.17 -6.85
CA SER A 367 -0.34 -11.75 -7.47
C SER A 367 0.21 -10.49 -6.81
N LEU A 368 -0.67 -9.53 -6.46
CA LEU A 368 -0.28 -8.30 -5.78
C LEU A 368 0.18 -8.58 -4.36
N ALA A 369 -0.50 -9.49 -3.64
CA ALA A 369 -0.08 -9.92 -2.31
C ALA A 369 1.30 -10.58 -2.33
N ILE A 370 1.53 -11.51 -3.26
CA ILE A 370 2.81 -12.21 -3.41
C ILE A 370 3.94 -11.22 -3.67
N VAL A 371 3.74 -10.29 -4.62
CA VAL A 371 4.76 -9.29 -4.94
C VAL A 371 4.99 -8.32 -3.78
N ASN A 372 3.94 -7.86 -3.10
CA ASN A 372 4.08 -7.00 -1.92
C ASN A 372 4.90 -7.69 -0.81
N MET A 373 4.59 -8.95 -0.53
CA MET A 373 5.31 -9.73 0.49
C MET A 373 6.76 -10.01 0.08
N ILE A 374 7.04 -10.34 -1.19
CA ILE A 374 8.43 -10.50 -1.70
C ILE A 374 9.26 -9.24 -1.43
N PHE A 375 8.73 -8.05 -1.74
CA PHE A 375 9.46 -6.80 -1.54
C PHE A 375 9.69 -6.45 -0.08
N ARG A 376 8.83 -6.92 0.81
CA ARG A 376 9.03 -6.79 2.27
C ARG A 376 10.09 -7.76 2.81
N GLY A 377 10.57 -8.66 1.96
CA GLY A 377 11.50 -9.71 2.29
C GLY A 377 10.81 -10.93 2.90
N ASP A 378 9.50 -11.11 2.72
CA ASP A 378 8.83 -12.36 3.07
C ASP A 378 9.46 -13.48 2.23
N GLY A 379 9.94 -14.53 2.91
CA GLY A 379 10.86 -15.48 2.30
C GLY A 379 10.15 -16.48 1.40
N LYS A 380 9.10 -17.10 1.96
CA LYS A 380 8.40 -18.25 1.37
C LYS A 380 6.90 -18.00 1.17
N ASN A 381 6.32 -17.05 1.90
CA ASN A 381 4.94 -16.56 1.86
C ASN A 381 3.95 -17.72 1.68
N ASN A 382 3.36 -18.33 2.70
CA ASN A 382 2.46 -19.49 2.50
C ASN A 382 1.06 -19.09 1.97
N MET A 383 1.03 -18.23 0.95
CA MET A 383 -0.16 -17.81 0.22
C MET A 383 -0.35 -18.66 -1.05
N ILE A 384 -1.60 -19.03 -1.33
CA ILE A 384 -2.00 -19.86 -2.48
C ILE A 384 -3.27 -19.34 -3.15
N GLU A 385 -3.36 -19.55 -4.46
CA GLU A 385 -4.58 -19.24 -5.22
C GLU A 385 -5.65 -20.33 -5.00
N GLY A 386 -6.90 -19.89 -4.95
CA GLY A 386 -8.08 -20.74 -5.08
C GLY A 386 -9.19 -20.44 -4.07
N ASN A 387 -10.25 -21.24 -4.14
CA ASN A 387 -11.38 -21.13 -3.22
C ASN A 387 -11.00 -21.65 -1.82
N CYS A 388 -11.05 -20.77 -0.81
CA CYS A 388 -10.69 -21.10 0.58
C CYS A 388 -11.47 -22.29 1.14
N PHE A 389 -12.73 -22.50 0.78
CA PHE A 389 -13.54 -23.63 1.25
C PHE A 389 -13.01 -25.00 0.80
N LYS A 390 -12.06 -25.03 -0.14
CA LYS A 390 -11.36 -26.24 -0.61
C LYS A 390 -9.92 -26.34 -0.12
N LYS A 391 -9.49 -25.45 0.78
CA LYS A 391 -8.13 -25.41 1.33
C LYS A 391 -8.21 -25.64 2.83
N TRP A 392 -7.46 -26.61 3.31
CA TRP A 392 -7.44 -26.97 4.72
C TRP A 392 -6.01 -26.90 5.25
N LEU A 393 -5.85 -26.45 6.49
CA LEU A 393 -4.53 -26.35 7.12
C LEU A 393 -4.38 -27.45 8.15
N ASN A 394 -3.24 -28.12 8.10
CA ASN A 394 -2.85 -29.17 9.03
C ASN A 394 -1.55 -28.81 9.73
N ALA A 395 -1.47 -29.08 11.03
CA ALA A 395 -0.26 -28.90 11.81
C ALA A 395 0.87 -29.80 11.29
N GLN A 396 2.06 -29.22 11.17
CA GLN A 396 3.28 -29.92 10.83
C GLN A 396 4.41 -29.46 11.75
N THR A 397 5.20 -30.41 12.24
CA THR A 397 6.39 -30.09 13.03
C THR A 397 7.53 -31.04 12.70
N ASP A 398 8.74 -30.51 12.70
CA ASP A 398 9.99 -31.28 12.64
C ASP A 398 10.67 -31.41 14.02
N GLY A 399 9.94 -31.07 15.10
CA GLY A 399 10.43 -31.04 16.48
C GLY A 399 11.12 -29.74 16.88
N LYS A 400 11.41 -28.83 15.94
CA LYS A 400 12.01 -27.50 16.20
C LYS A 400 11.12 -26.36 15.72
N VAL A 401 10.48 -26.55 14.57
CA VAL A 401 9.60 -25.57 13.93
C VAL A 401 8.18 -26.11 13.97
N TYR A 402 7.25 -25.28 14.43
CA TYR A 402 5.83 -25.52 14.31
C TYR A 402 5.29 -24.70 13.13
N ARG A 403 4.63 -25.37 12.19
CA ARG A 403 4.11 -24.77 10.96
C ARG A 403 2.82 -25.48 10.54
N ALA A 404 2.24 -25.02 9.45
CA ALA A 404 1.12 -25.65 8.78
C ALA A 404 1.43 -26.01 7.32
N GLU A 405 0.70 -26.99 6.80
CA GLU A 405 0.67 -27.36 5.39
C GLU A 405 -0.76 -27.33 4.83
N TYR A 406 -0.91 -27.05 3.54
CA TYR A 406 -2.20 -27.09 2.86
C TYR A 406 -2.57 -28.50 2.44
N LEU A 407 -3.81 -28.87 2.72
CA LEU A 407 -4.49 -30.07 2.27
C LEU A 407 -5.62 -29.71 1.30
N ALA A 408 -5.93 -30.63 0.39
CA ALA A 408 -7.03 -30.47 -0.57
C ALA A 408 -8.42 -30.76 0.05
N GLU A 409 -8.46 -31.46 1.19
CA GLU A 409 -9.68 -31.87 1.88
C GLU A 409 -9.48 -31.93 3.39
N ASP A 410 -10.59 -31.94 4.14
CA ASP A 410 -10.58 -32.08 5.59
C ASP A 410 -10.41 -33.56 5.96
N LEU A 411 -9.18 -33.94 6.32
CA LEU A 411 -8.86 -35.32 6.71
C LEU A 411 -9.27 -35.58 8.16
N GLU A 412 -9.74 -36.80 8.46
CA GLU A 412 -10.18 -37.19 9.82
C GLU A 412 -9.10 -36.98 10.90
N LYS A 413 -7.82 -37.16 10.55
CA LYS A 413 -6.68 -36.99 11.46
C LYS A 413 -6.07 -35.57 11.42
N ARG A 414 -6.72 -34.61 10.76
CA ARG A 414 -6.22 -33.23 10.65
C ARG A 414 -6.18 -32.57 12.02
N ILE A 415 -5.09 -31.85 12.28
CA ILE A 415 -4.91 -31.03 13.48
C ILE A 415 -4.95 -29.56 13.05
N PRO A 416 -6.01 -28.81 13.37
CA PRO A 416 -6.12 -27.38 13.04
C PRO A 416 -5.00 -26.56 13.72
N PRO A 417 -4.11 -25.88 12.97
CA PRO A 417 -2.90 -25.31 13.54
C PRO A 417 -2.98 -23.81 13.86
N ILE A 418 -3.99 -23.10 13.33
CA ILE A 418 -3.98 -21.63 13.31
C ILE A 418 -4.27 -21.03 14.68
N THR A 419 -3.42 -20.12 15.13
CA THR A 419 -3.57 -19.43 16.41
C THR A 419 -4.26 -18.08 16.26
N LYS A 420 -4.10 -17.43 15.11
CA LYS A 420 -4.62 -16.09 14.84
C LYS A 420 -5.25 -16.03 13.44
N VAL A 421 -6.45 -15.47 13.35
CA VAL A 421 -7.07 -15.13 12.08
C VAL A 421 -7.30 -13.62 12.04
N MET A 422 -7.00 -13.01 10.89
CA MET A 422 -7.41 -11.65 10.58
C MET A 422 -7.96 -11.64 9.17
N MET A 423 -9.20 -11.18 8.98
CA MET A 423 -9.85 -11.29 7.67
C MET A 423 -10.90 -10.21 7.41
N ASN A 424 -11.14 -9.98 6.12
CA ASN A 424 -12.26 -9.20 5.61
C ASN A 424 -12.90 -10.00 4.45
N PRO A 425 -13.89 -10.88 4.73
CA PRO A 425 -14.53 -11.68 3.70
C PRO A 425 -15.25 -10.80 2.66
N PRO A 426 -15.42 -11.29 1.41
CA PRO A 426 -16.13 -10.55 0.39
C PRO A 426 -17.58 -10.30 0.79
N PHE A 427 -18.07 -9.07 0.58
CA PHE A 427 -19.45 -8.72 0.94
C PHE A 427 -20.42 -9.21 -0.13
N ALA A 428 -21.41 -10.00 0.28
CA ALA A 428 -22.30 -10.72 -0.61
C ALA A 428 -23.28 -9.78 -1.31
N LEU A 429 -22.93 -9.28 -2.51
CA LEU A 429 -23.77 -8.36 -3.29
C LEU A 429 -24.86 -9.05 -4.13
N LYS A 430 -24.65 -10.29 -4.56
CA LYS A 430 -25.55 -11.00 -5.50
C LYS A 430 -26.24 -12.19 -4.84
N LYS A 431 -27.45 -12.50 -5.31
CA LYS A 431 -28.18 -13.71 -4.92
C LYS A 431 -27.38 -14.94 -5.34
N GLY A 432 -26.99 -15.79 -4.39
CA GLY A 432 -26.17 -16.97 -4.62
C GLY A 432 -24.68 -16.80 -4.30
N SER A 433 -24.20 -15.58 -4.02
CA SER A 433 -22.86 -15.37 -3.47
C SER A 433 -22.74 -16.05 -2.10
N GLU A 434 -21.54 -16.55 -1.81
CA GLU A 434 -21.23 -17.08 -0.48
C GLU A 434 -21.37 -15.98 0.56
N LYS A 435 -21.96 -16.34 1.70
CA LYS A 435 -22.22 -15.40 2.79
C LYS A 435 -21.00 -15.28 3.69
N GLU A 436 -20.79 -14.08 4.21
CA GLU A 436 -19.64 -13.68 5.03
C GLU A 436 -19.45 -14.64 6.22
N TYR A 437 -20.55 -15.04 6.86
CA TYR A 437 -20.54 -15.96 7.99
C TYR A 437 -19.94 -17.35 7.68
N LYS A 438 -20.05 -17.83 6.43
CA LYS A 438 -19.45 -19.11 6.02
C LYS A 438 -17.93 -19.04 6.02
N PHE A 439 -17.36 -17.91 5.64
CA PHE A 439 -15.92 -17.68 5.71
C PHE A 439 -15.43 -17.68 7.17
N ILE A 440 -16.22 -17.10 8.09
CA ILE A 440 -15.93 -17.16 9.54
C ILE A 440 -15.96 -18.60 10.05
N GLU A 441 -16.98 -19.38 9.70
CA GLU A 441 -17.04 -20.81 10.07
C GLU A 441 -15.83 -21.59 9.53
N HIS A 442 -15.47 -21.37 8.28
CA HIS A 442 -14.33 -22.03 7.67
C HIS A 442 -13.02 -21.64 8.37
N ALA A 443 -12.82 -20.35 8.66
CA ALA A 443 -11.65 -19.88 9.40
C ALA A 443 -11.55 -20.52 10.80
N LEU A 444 -12.66 -20.56 11.55
CA LEU A 444 -12.72 -21.19 12.88
C LEU A 444 -12.38 -22.69 12.84
N LYS A 445 -12.67 -23.40 11.74
CA LYS A 445 -12.30 -24.81 11.53
C LYS A 445 -10.80 -25.01 11.23
N GLN A 446 -10.07 -23.96 10.86
CA GLN A 446 -8.61 -24.01 10.71
C GLN A 446 -7.87 -23.73 12.02
N MET A 447 -8.57 -23.22 13.04
CA MET A 447 -7.96 -22.74 14.27
C MET A 447 -7.84 -23.82 15.35
N SER A 448 -6.72 -23.78 16.06
CA SER A 448 -6.57 -24.48 17.34
C SER A 448 -7.45 -23.83 18.41
N ASP A 449 -7.93 -24.62 19.37
CA ASP A 449 -8.67 -24.08 20.52
C ASP A 449 -7.84 -23.06 21.32
N GLY A 450 -8.50 -22.01 21.78
CA GLY A 450 -7.86 -20.86 22.41
C GLY A 450 -7.33 -19.79 21.45
N GLY A 451 -7.23 -20.10 20.15
CA GLY A 451 -6.89 -19.13 19.11
C GLY A 451 -7.92 -17.99 19.02
N VAL A 452 -7.49 -16.85 18.48
CA VAL A 452 -8.34 -15.64 18.37
C VAL A 452 -8.47 -15.18 16.93
N LEU A 453 -9.70 -14.95 16.50
CA LEU A 453 -10.07 -14.47 15.18
C LEU A 453 -10.52 -13.01 15.28
N PHE A 454 -10.01 -12.17 14.39
CA PHE A 454 -10.56 -10.87 14.05
C PHE A 454 -11.19 -10.91 12.65
N ALA A 455 -12.40 -10.39 12.51
CA ALA A 455 -13.03 -10.22 11.20
C ALA A 455 -13.76 -8.89 11.07
N VAL A 456 -13.71 -8.31 9.87
CA VAL A 456 -14.56 -7.20 9.45
C VAL A 456 -15.81 -7.75 8.78
N LEU A 457 -16.99 -7.33 9.20
CA LEU A 457 -18.27 -7.81 8.66
C LEU A 457 -19.22 -6.63 8.39
N PRO A 458 -20.15 -6.75 7.44
CA PRO A 458 -21.30 -5.87 7.38
C PRO A 458 -22.15 -6.00 8.65
N ILE A 459 -22.68 -4.87 9.15
CA ILE A 459 -23.56 -4.83 10.34
C ILE A 459 -24.72 -5.83 10.20
N SER A 460 -25.27 -5.99 9.00
CA SER A 460 -26.39 -6.90 8.70
C SER A 460 -26.16 -8.33 9.16
N VAL A 461 -24.92 -8.84 9.09
CA VAL A 461 -24.58 -10.19 9.55
C VAL A 461 -24.85 -10.36 11.04
N LEU A 462 -24.70 -9.28 11.83
CA LEU A 462 -24.85 -9.27 13.28
C LEU A 462 -26.26 -8.92 13.78
N ILE A 463 -27.16 -8.48 12.91
CA ILE A 463 -28.52 -8.06 13.29
C ILE A 463 -29.64 -8.81 12.57
N GLU A 464 -29.43 -9.26 11.32
CA GLU A 464 -30.52 -9.82 10.53
C GLU A 464 -31.06 -11.12 11.12
N LYS A 465 -32.37 -11.33 10.99
CA LYS A 465 -33.06 -12.56 11.45
C LYS A 465 -32.57 -13.80 10.70
N THR A 466 -32.14 -13.65 9.45
CA THR A 466 -31.64 -14.73 8.58
C THR A 466 -30.36 -15.36 9.12
N THR A 467 -29.54 -14.60 9.85
CA THR A 467 -28.26 -15.04 10.44
C THR A 467 -28.36 -15.28 11.95
N LYS A 468 -29.54 -15.14 12.56
CA LYS A 468 -29.78 -15.36 14.00
C LYS A 468 -29.33 -16.75 14.47
N SER A 469 -29.75 -17.81 13.78
CA SER A 469 -29.38 -19.19 14.15
C SER A 469 -27.88 -19.41 14.06
N TRP A 470 -27.24 -18.84 13.04
CA TRP A 470 -25.78 -18.86 12.94
C TRP A 470 -25.12 -18.18 14.15
N ARG A 471 -25.56 -16.96 14.52
CA ARG A 471 -24.99 -16.25 15.68
C ARG A 471 -25.15 -17.04 16.97
N LYS A 472 -26.35 -17.54 17.22
CA LYS A 472 -26.67 -18.24 18.48
C LYS A 472 -26.05 -19.63 18.55
N ASP A 473 -26.28 -20.46 17.53
CA ASP A 473 -26.05 -21.90 17.61
C ASP A 473 -24.65 -22.29 17.11
N ILE A 474 -24.10 -21.56 16.14
CA ILE A 474 -22.81 -21.87 15.51
C ILE A 474 -21.70 -20.99 16.10
N LEU A 475 -21.88 -19.67 16.06
CA LEU A 475 -20.87 -18.73 16.52
C LEU A 475 -20.71 -18.80 18.05
N LEU A 476 -21.76 -18.47 18.80
CA LEU A 476 -21.73 -18.49 20.27
C LEU A 476 -21.78 -19.91 20.84
N GLY A 477 -22.38 -20.86 20.13
CA GLY A 477 -22.48 -22.26 20.56
C GLY A 477 -21.15 -23.02 20.60
N GLY A 478 -20.15 -22.61 19.82
CA GLY A 478 -18.81 -23.24 19.80
C GLY A 478 -17.67 -22.31 20.21
N ASN A 479 -17.93 -21.02 20.39
CA ASN A 479 -16.89 -20.00 20.55
C ASN A 479 -17.34 -18.88 21.48
N LYS A 480 -16.38 -18.12 21.99
CA LYS A 480 -16.62 -17.00 22.88
C LYS A 480 -16.42 -15.70 22.12
N LEU A 481 -17.48 -14.91 22.00
CA LEU A 481 -17.38 -13.53 21.55
C LEU A 481 -16.62 -12.70 22.59
N LEU A 482 -15.57 -12.00 22.17
CA LEU A 482 -14.77 -11.11 23.02
C LEU A 482 -15.20 -9.66 22.82
N SER A 483 -15.28 -9.20 21.57
CA SER A 483 -15.58 -7.80 21.30
C SER A 483 -16.31 -7.59 19.99
N VAL A 484 -17.12 -6.53 19.93
CA VAL A 484 -17.72 -5.98 18.71
C VAL A 484 -17.46 -4.48 18.67
N ILE A 485 -16.90 -4.01 17.56
CA ILE A 485 -16.57 -2.61 17.32
C ILE A 485 -17.34 -2.13 16.09
N THR A 486 -18.24 -1.16 16.22
CA THR A 486 -18.83 -0.49 15.06
C THR A 486 -17.83 0.52 14.49
N PHE A 487 -17.56 0.44 13.19
CA PHE A 487 -16.66 1.35 12.47
C PHE A 487 -17.41 2.54 11.86
N PRO A 488 -16.71 3.60 11.40
CA PRO A 488 -17.34 4.72 10.71
C PRO A 488 -18.04 4.25 9.42
N GLU A 489 -19.18 4.86 9.09
CA GLU A 489 -19.94 4.52 7.86
C GLU A 489 -19.15 4.74 6.57
N ASP A 490 -18.20 5.68 6.61
CA ASP A 490 -17.36 6.01 5.48
C ASP A 490 -16.05 5.21 5.46
N LEU A 491 -15.84 4.23 6.36
CA LEU A 491 -14.60 3.45 6.47
C LEU A 491 -14.11 2.94 5.10
N PHE A 492 -15.05 2.40 4.33
CA PHE A 492 -14.87 1.76 3.04
C PHE A 492 -15.24 2.65 1.85
N TYR A 493 -15.28 3.97 2.04
CA TYR A 493 -15.60 4.93 0.98
C TYR A 493 -14.78 4.66 -0.30
N PRO A 494 -15.40 4.61 -1.49
CA PRO A 494 -16.75 5.07 -1.83
C PRO A 494 -17.87 4.03 -1.68
N VAL A 495 -17.60 2.85 -1.12
CA VAL A 495 -18.64 1.85 -0.84
C VAL A 495 -19.34 2.24 0.46
N ALA A 496 -20.64 2.52 0.38
CA ALA A 496 -21.45 2.86 1.55
C ALA A 496 -21.95 1.57 2.21
N VAL A 497 -21.24 1.11 3.24
CA VAL A 497 -21.59 -0.09 4.00
C VAL A 497 -21.21 0.11 5.47
N GLY A 498 -22.20 -0.02 6.35
CA GLY A 498 -21.95 -0.05 7.79
C GLY A 498 -21.24 -1.35 8.16
N THR A 499 -20.10 -1.25 8.84
CA THR A 499 -19.25 -2.40 9.15
C THR A 499 -18.87 -2.46 10.62
N VAL A 500 -18.55 -3.66 11.06
CA VAL A 500 -18.13 -3.98 12.42
C VAL A 500 -16.86 -4.82 12.39
N GLY A 501 -16.00 -4.63 13.39
CA GLY A 501 -14.90 -5.54 13.70
C GLY A 501 -15.29 -6.44 14.87
N ILE A 502 -15.14 -7.76 14.73
CA ILE A 502 -15.42 -8.71 15.81
C ILE A 502 -14.17 -9.49 16.22
N PHE A 503 -14.05 -9.76 17.52
CA PHE A 503 -13.02 -10.63 18.09
C PHE A 503 -13.66 -11.87 18.69
N ILE A 504 -13.22 -13.06 18.27
CA ILE A 504 -13.77 -14.35 18.69
C ILE A 504 -12.65 -15.25 19.19
N LYS A 505 -12.84 -15.85 20.37
CA LYS A 505 -11.97 -16.91 20.89
C LYS A 505 -12.54 -18.29 20.55
N LYS A 506 -11.77 -19.10 19.83
CA LYS A 506 -12.14 -20.45 19.41
C LYS A 506 -12.17 -21.43 20.59
N GLY A 507 -13.15 -22.34 20.59
CA GLY A 507 -13.09 -23.59 21.35
C GLY A 507 -13.85 -23.61 22.68
N THR A 508 -14.41 -22.48 23.11
CA THR A 508 -15.23 -22.41 24.31
C THR A 508 -16.57 -21.75 23.99
N PRO A 509 -17.72 -22.42 24.16
CA PRO A 509 -19.03 -21.80 24.00
C PRO A 509 -19.20 -20.56 24.87
N HIS A 510 -19.89 -19.54 24.37
CA HIS A 510 -20.13 -18.30 25.09
C HIS A 510 -21.10 -18.50 26.25
N ASN A 511 -20.71 -18.06 27.45
CA ASN A 511 -21.54 -18.14 28.64
C ASN A 511 -22.23 -16.79 28.92
N PHE A 512 -23.53 -16.70 28.61
CA PHE A 512 -24.35 -15.49 28.79
C PHE A 512 -24.39 -14.95 30.24
N GLU A 513 -24.08 -15.76 31.25
CA GLU A 513 -24.13 -15.36 32.65
C GLU A 513 -22.76 -14.90 33.20
N LYS A 514 -21.66 -15.14 32.47
CA LYS A 514 -20.29 -14.94 32.97
C LYS A 514 -19.39 -14.20 31.99
N ASP A 515 -19.57 -14.43 30.71
CA ASP A 515 -18.70 -13.91 29.67
C ASP A 515 -19.18 -12.51 29.27
N LYS A 516 -18.44 -11.50 29.72
CA LYS A 516 -18.65 -10.14 29.24
C LYS A 516 -18.08 -9.98 27.82
N VAL A 517 -18.72 -9.14 27.04
CA VAL A 517 -18.32 -8.71 25.70
C VAL A 517 -18.00 -7.22 25.74
N TYR A 518 -16.89 -6.85 25.11
CA TYR A 518 -16.47 -5.47 24.96
C TYR A 518 -17.11 -4.86 23.70
N PHE A 519 -18.05 -3.95 23.88
CA PHE A 519 -18.71 -3.21 22.81
C PHE A 519 -18.11 -1.82 22.68
N ALA A 520 -17.80 -1.41 21.45
CA ALA A 520 -17.41 -0.04 21.16
C ALA A 520 -18.03 0.47 19.84
N ARG A 521 -18.41 1.73 19.82
CA ARG A 521 -18.94 2.43 18.64
C ARG A 521 -17.95 3.52 18.25
N CYS A 522 -17.04 3.18 17.34
CA CYS A 522 -15.95 4.04 16.90
C CYS A 522 -16.32 4.76 15.61
N ILE A 523 -17.12 5.83 15.72
CA ILE A 523 -17.60 6.61 14.56
C ILE A 523 -16.55 7.58 14.00
N GLN A 524 -15.45 7.81 14.73
CA GLN A 524 -14.32 8.62 14.30
C GLN A 524 -13.02 7.81 14.38
N ASP A 525 -12.35 7.60 13.26
CA ASP A 525 -11.12 6.81 13.13
C ASP A 525 -9.88 7.66 12.81
N GLY A 526 -9.98 8.99 12.97
CA GLY A 526 -8.92 9.93 12.63
C GLY A 526 -8.85 10.31 11.15
N PHE A 527 -9.81 9.90 10.32
CA PHE A 527 -9.86 10.24 8.89
C PHE A 527 -11.01 11.20 8.56
N VAL A 528 -10.81 12.03 7.55
CA VAL A 528 -11.84 12.91 6.97
C VAL A 528 -11.91 12.74 5.46
N LYS A 529 -13.13 12.81 4.92
CA LYS A 529 -13.35 12.85 3.48
C LYS A 529 -13.06 14.25 2.93
N LYS A 530 -12.04 14.37 2.09
CA LYS A 530 -11.67 15.61 1.37
C LYS A 530 -11.49 15.33 -0.12
N LYS A 531 -12.17 16.09 -0.98
CA LYS A 531 -12.13 15.92 -2.46
C LYS A 531 -12.36 14.47 -2.93
N GLY A 532 -13.26 13.74 -2.27
CA GLY A 532 -13.57 12.36 -2.66
C GLY A 532 -12.52 11.32 -2.28
N VAL A 533 -11.64 11.62 -1.32
CA VAL A 533 -10.67 10.68 -0.74
C VAL A 533 -10.70 10.82 0.79
N ARG A 534 -10.53 9.72 1.52
CA ARG A 534 -10.32 9.77 2.98
C ARG A 534 -8.84 10.06 3.26
N LYS A 535 -8.56 11.09 4.05
CA LYS A 535 -7.20 11.44 4.47
C LYS A 535 -7.14 11.54 5.98
N GLU A 536 -6.01 11.12 6.55
CA GLU A 536 -5.75 11.27 7.97
C GLU A 536 -5.80 12.75 8.38
N SER A 537 -6.37 13.04 9.54
CA SER A 537 -6.52 14.38 10.06
C SER A 537 -6.36 14.39 11.57
N LYS A 538 -5.30 15.07 12.04
CA LYS A 538 -5.07 15.33 13.47
C LYS A 538 -6.17 16.16 14.15
N ARG A 539 -7.12 16.72 13.38
CA ARG A 539 -8.25 17.49 13.90
C ARG A 539 -9.45 16.63 14.29
N VAL A 540 -9.42 15.34 13.93
CA VAL A 540 -10.51 14.40 14.24
C VAL A 540 -9.96 13.36 15.21
N LYS A 541 -10.79 13.04 16.20
CA LYS A 541 -10.52 12.01 17.20
C LYS A 541 -10.31 10.65 16.52
N ASN A 542 -9.44 9.82 17.08
CA ASN A 542 -9.29 8.43 16.67
C ASN A 542 -9.73 7.53 17.83
N MET A 543 -11.00 7.15 17.79
CA MET A 543 -11.64 6.33 18.82
C MET A 543 -11.06 4.91 18.86
N LEU A 544 -10.54 4.40 17.73
CA LEU A 544 -9.85 3.12 17.68
C LEU A 544 -8.54 3.17 18.47
N GLU A 545 -7.77 4.26 18.34
CA GLU A 545 -6.54 4.44 19.10
C GLU A 545 -6.80 4.54 20.61
N GLU A 546 -7.90 5.21 21.01
CA GLU A 546 -8.29 5.33 22.42
C GLU A 546 -8.62 4.00 23.07
N ILE A 547 -9.26 3.07 22.36
CA ILE A 547 -9.62 1.76 22.90
C ILE A 547 -8.54 0.70 22.73
N LYS A 548 -7.46 1.00 22.01
CA LYS A 548 -6.53 -0.04 21.52
C LYS A 548 -5.86 -0.82 22.63
N GLU A 549 -5.21 -0.12 23.57
CA GLU A 549 -4.47 -0.77 24.65
C GLU A 549 -5.38 -1.49 25.64
N GLU A 550 -6.54 -0.91 25.97
CA GLU A 550 -7.52 -1.56 26.84
C GLU A 550 -8.11 -2.83 26.19
N LEU A 551 -8.47 -2.76 24.90
CA LEU A 551 -9.00 -3.89 24.17
C LEU A 551 -7.96 -4.98 23.98
N LYS A 552 -6.71 -4.61 23.68
CA LYS A 552 -5.58 -5.55 23.62
C LYS A 552 -5.44 -6.33 24.93
N ASN A 553 -5.49 -5.63 26.07
CA ASN A 553 -5.42 -6.27 27.38
C ASN A 553 -6.64 -7.15 27.67
N PHE A 554 -7.84 -6.73 27.26
CA PHE A 554 -9.05 -7.55 27.37
C PHE A 554 -8.97 -8.84 26.55
N VAL A 555 -8.62 -8.72 25.26
CA VAL A 555 -8.50 -9.85 24.32
C VAL A 555 -7.43 -10.84 24.78
N ALA A 556 -6.34 -10.35 25.39
CA ALA A 556 -5.31 -11.18 26.00
C ALA A 556 -5.72 -11.82 27.34
N GLY A 557 -6.88 -11.47 27.89
CA GLY A 557 -7.36 -11.94 29.20
C GLY A 557 -6.62 -11.32 30.39
N LYS A 558 -5.96 -10.17 30.21
CA LYS A 558 -5.18 -9.45 31.23
C LYS A 558 -6.01 -8.43 32.02
N SER A 559 -7.15 -8.00 31.49
CA SER A 559 -8.06 -7.07 32.17
C SER A 559 -9.52 -7.49 31.96
N SER A 560 -10.37 -7.16 32.94
CA SER A 560 -11.81 -7.45 32.93
C SER A 560 -12.68 -6.29 33.43
N GLU A 561 -12.08 -5.12 33.64
CA GLU A 561 -12.75 -3.91 34.11
C GLU A 561 -12.30 -2.71 33.28
N PHE A 562 -13.27 -1.95 32.77
CA PHE A 562 -13.06 -0.73 31.99
C PHE A 562 -14.16 0.26 32.33
N GLU A 563 -13.85 1.54 32.20
CA GLU A 563 -14.85 2.60 32.31
C GLU A 563 -15.85 2.53 31.16
N SER A 564 -17.14 2.46 31.48
CA SER A 564 -18.21 2.54 30.48
C SER A 564 -18.44 4.00 30.13
N ILE A 565 -18.44 4.33 28.84
CA ILE A 565 -18.71 5.67 28.33
C ILE A 565 -19.94 5.59 27.43
N PRO A 566 -21.06 6.27 27.78
CA PRO A 566 -22.27 6.29 26.97
C PRO A 566 -21.97 6.61 25.49
N GLU A 567 -22.69 5.96 24.60
CA GLU A 567 -22.55 6.05 23.13
C GLU A 567 -21.17 5.71 22.53
N PHE A 568 -20.17 5.38 23.35
CA PHE A 568 -18.83 5.04 22.91
C PHE A 568 -18.44 3.60 23.24
N LYS A 569 -18.33 3.21 24.51
CA LYS A 569 -17.79 1.90 24.89
C LYS A 569 -18.40 1.34 26.17
N LYS A 570 -18.55 0.01 26.24
CA LYS A 570 -19.08 -0.70 27.40
C LYS A 570 -18.62 -2.14 27.44
N LEU A 571 -18.38 -2.65 28.64
CA LEU A 571 -18.15 -4.07 28.91
C LEU A 571 -19.35 -4.66 29.66
N CYS A 572 -20.16 -5.51 29.00
CA CYS A 572 -21.38 -6.07 29.58
C CYS A 572 -21.63 -7.52 29.15
N LEU A 573 -22.56 -8.21 29.83
CA LEU A 573 -23.04 -9.53 29.40
C LEU A 573 -23.96 -9.39 28.18
N LEU A 574 -24.01 -10.42 27.34
CA LEU A 574 -25.01 -10.51 26.28
C LEU A 574 -26.41 -10.71 26.87
N ASP A 575 -27.43 -10.14 26.24
CA ASP A 575 -28.81 -10.38 26.65
C ASP A 575 -29.27 -11.75 26.14
N LYS A 576 -29.40 -12.70 27.07
CA LYS A 576 -29.90 -14.06 26.77
C LYS A 576 -31.35 -14.09 26.27
N ASN A 577 -32.13 -13.03 26.56
CA ASN A 577 -33.53 -12.92 26.20
C ASN A 577 -33.75 -12.19 24.87
N ASP A 578 -32.69 -11.69 24.24
CA ASP A 578 -32.78 -11.04 22.95
C ASP A 578 -33.29 -12.03 21.89
N GLU A 579 -34.54 -11.82 21.45
CA GLU A 579 -35.19 -12.65 20.45
C GLU A 579 -34.49 -12.59 19.09
N ASN A 580 -33.74 -11.54 18.78
CA ASN A 580 -33.01 -11.41 17.52
C ASN A 580 -31.53 -11.82 17.67
N CYS A 581 -31.01 -11.93 18.91
CA CYS A 581 -29.60 -12.18 19.19
C CYS A 581 -28.72 -11.19 18.42
N GLU A 582 -28.99 -9.89 18.56
CA GLU A 582 -28.25 -8.80 17.95
C GLU A 582 -26.90 -8.65 18.67
N LEU A 583 -25.83 -8.57 17.87
CA LEU A 583 -24.45 -8.51 18.36
C LEU A 583 -23.76 -7.26 17.83
N VAL A 584 -24.34 -6.07 18.06
CA VAL A 584 -23.77 -4.78 17.63
C VAL A 584 -23.70 -3.80 18.80
N ALA A 585 -22.74 -2.87 18.78
CA ALA A 585 -22.51 -1.97 19.91
C ALA A 585 -23.75 -1.12 20.24
N GLU A 586 -24.48 -0.68 19.22
CA GLU A 586 -25.70 0.12 19.32
C GLU A 586 -26.78 -0.52 20.21
N THR A 587 -26.85 -1.85 20.27
CA THR A 587 -27.85 -2.57 21.10
C THR A 587 -27.48 -2.54 22.59
N TYR A 588 -26.19 -2.40 22.94
CA TYR A 588 -25.69 -2.57 24.31
C TYR A 588 -25.23 -1.28 24.97
N LEU A 589 -24.84 -0.27 24.20
CA LEU A 589 -24.38 1.02 24.71
C LEU A 589 -25.52 1.83 25.32
N ASP A 590 -25.21 2.49 26.44
CA ASP A 590 -26.14 3.42 27.07
C ASP A 590 -26.20 4.73 26.25
N SER A 591 -27.38 5.33 26.15
CA SER A 591 -27.53 6.66 25.54
C SER A 591 -26.87 7.73 26.41
N ALA A 592 -26.28 8.74 25.79
CA ALA A 592 -25.80 9.91 26.53
C ALA A 592 -27.01 10.75 26.97
N ILE A 593 -26.90 11.37 28.14
CA ILE A 593 -27.88 12.38 28.56
C ILE A 593 -27.41 13.70 27.94
N PRO A 594 -28.11 14.24 26.93
CA PRO A 594 -27.67 15.46 26.27
C PRO A 594 -27.70 16.63 27.25
N ASN A 595 -26.69 17.49 27.17
CA ASN A 595 -26.65 18.69 27.98
C ASN A 595 -27.57 19.79 27.39
N LEU A 596 -27.80 20.87 28.15
CA LEU A 596 -28.69 21.96 27.74
C LEU A 596 -28.27 22.66 26.44
N GLU A 597 -26.98 22.67 26.12
CA GLU A 597 -26.43 23.29 24.91
C GLU A 597 -26.68 22.37 23.71
N GLU A 598 -26.38 21.08 23.84
CA GLU A 598 -26.67 20.05 22.82
C GLU A 598 -28.17 19.96 22.50
N LEU A 599 -29.03 20.07 23.51
CA LEU A 599 -30.48 20.11 23.30
C LEU A 599 -30.92 21.35 22.52
N LYS A 600 -30.29 22.51 22.77
CA LYS A 600 -30.59 23.74 22.03
C LYS A 600 -30.10 23.65 20.59
N ASP A 601 -28.87 23.19 20.38
CA ASP A 601 -28.29 23.03 19.05
C ASP A 601 -29.09 22.02 18.22
N GLY A 602 -29.47 20.88 18.80
CA GLY A 602 -30.32 19.89 18.15
C GLY A 602 -31.71 20.43 17.80
N LEU A 603 -32.32 21.22 18.69
CA LEU A 603 -33.60 21.90 18.40
C LEU A 603 -33.46 22.89 17.24
N ASP A 604 -32.39 23.69 17.25
CA ASP A 604 -32.08 24.66 16.20
C ASP A 604 -31.87 23.97 14.84
N GLU A 605 -31.12 22.86 14.82
CA GLU A 605 -30.90 22.06 13.61
C GLU A 605 -32.21 21.46 13.09
N MET A 606 -33.02 20.83 13.95
CA MET A 606 -34.32 20.30 13.56
C MET A 606 -35.25 21.38 13.00
N ILE A 607 -35.27 22.58 13.59
CA ILE A 607 -36.04 23.72 13.08
C ILE A 607 -35.54 24.12 11.69
N ARG A 608 -34.21 24.22 11.50
CA ARG A 608 -33.61 24.56 10.21
C ARG A 608 -33.93 23.51 9.14
N GLU A 609 -33.81 22.23 9.47
CA GLU A 609 -34.14 21.13 8.56
C GLU A 609 -35.63 21.12 8.21
N ALA A 610 -36.52 21.31 9.19
CA ALA A 610 -37.95 21.39 8.96
C ALA A 610 -38.31 22.58 8.06
N ILE A 611 -37.71 23.75 8.28
CA ILE A 611 -37.87 24.93 7.43
C ILE A 611 -37.32 24.64 6.02
N ALA A 612 -36.12 24.08 5.90
CA ALA A 612 -35.50 23.76 4.61
C ALA A 612 -36.33 22.74 3.81
N PHE A 613 -36.86 21.71 4.48
CA PHE A 613 -37.80 20.75 3.90
C PHE A 613 -39.07 21.46 3.44
N LYS A 614 -39.68 22.30 4.29
CA LYS A 614 -40.89 23.03 3.94
C LYS A 614 -40.67 23.92 2.72
N ILE A 615 -39.57 24.69 2.66
CA ILE A 615 -39.20 25.52 1.50
C ILE A 615 -39.03 24.65 0.24
N LYS A 616 -38.29 23.54 0.35
CA LYS A 616 -37.99 22.64 -0.78
C LYS A 616 -39.24 21.97 -1.36
N TYR A 617 -40.27 21.73 -0.53
CA TYR A 617 -41.45 20.97 -0.90
C TYR A 617 -42.76 21.78 -0.85
N ILE A 618 -42.73 23.09 -0.63
CA ILE A 618 -43.93 23.91 -0.40
C ILE A 618 -44.95 23.78 -1.54
N HIS A 619 -44.51 23.83 -2.79
CA HIS A 619 -45.38 23.69 -3.96
C HIS A 619 -45.98 22.29 -4.17
N LYS A 620 -45.40 21.26 -3.53
CA LYS A 620 -45.97 19.90 -3.52
C LYS A 620 -46.95 19.73 -2.36
N LEU A 621 -46.65 20.31 -1.21
CA LEU A 621 -47.53 20.29 -0.03
C LEU A 621 -48.83 21.07 -0.29
N GLU A 622 -48.76 22.23 -0.93
CA GLU A 622 -49.93 23.04 -1.33
C GLU A 622 -50.87 22.34 -2.34
N LYS A 623 -50.37 21.32 -3.06
CA LYS A 623 -51.16 20.49 -3.98
C LYS A 623 -51.86 19.32 -3.29
N ILE A 624 -51.45 18.96 -2.07
CA ILE A 624 -52.06 17.89 -1.26
C ILE A 624 -53.18 18.47 -0.39
N GLU A 625 -53.15 19.77 -0.07
CA GLU A 625 -54.19 20.49 0.68
C GLU A 625 -55.36 20.99 -0.17
N LYS A 626 -55.31 20.84 -1.51
CA LYS A 626 -56.44 21.05 -2.43
C LYS A 626 -56.99 19.71 -2.87
#